data_AF-A0A972FLV5-F1
#
_entry.id   AF-A0A972FLV5-F1
#
_cell.length_a   1.000
_cell.length_b   1.000
_cell.length_c   1.000
_cell.angle_alpha   90.00
_cell.angle_beta   90.00
_cell.angle_gamma   90.00
#
_symmetry.space_group_name_H-M   'P 1'
#
loop_
_entity.id
_entity.type
_entity.pdbx_description
1 polymer ?
#
loop_
_entity_poly.entity_id
_entity_poly.type
_entity_poly.pdbx_seq_one_letter_code
_entity_poly.pdbx_strand_id
1 'polypeptide(L)'
;MKVFSFLLSALAFLTSAYFFIVDFRITTESNHLIYMGMLITLMSICILGIILNAPYVFKTKRRAKSFTYSSYMQQRIKNKSFDSQLGLM
;
A
#
# COMPACT_ATOMS: atom_id res chain seq x y z
N MET A 1 3.09 -1.15 13.62
CA MET A 1 2.68 0.23 13.93
C MET A 1 2.24 1.01 12.68
N LYS A 2 3.12 1.46 11.77
CA LYS A 2 2.74 2.35 10.64
C LYS A 2 1.94 1.67 9.52
N VAL A 3 2.12 0.36 9.33
CA VAL A 3 1.31 -0.46 8.40
C VAL A 3 -0.14 -0.57 8.85
N PHE A 4 -0.38 -0.55 10.17
CA PHE A 4 -1.73 -0.56 10.73
C PHE A 4 -2.47 0.74 10.42
N SER A 5 -1.80 1.89 10.56
CA SER A 5 -2.36 3.19 10.15
C SER A 5 -2.67 3.25 8.65
N PHE A 6 -1.86 2.60 7.81
CA PHE A 6 -2.14 2.50 6.37
C PHE A 6 -3.37 1.63 6.08
N LEU A 7 -3.46 0.44 6.71
CA LEU A 7 -4.62 -0.44 6.60
C LEU A 7 -5.89 0.24 7.09
N LEU A 8 -5.84 0.93 8.23
CA LEU A 8 -6.97 1.65 8.80
C LEU A 8 -7.45 2.77 7.86
N SER A 9 -6.53 3.56 7.30
CA SER A 9 -6.86 4.62 6.34
C SER A 9 -7.44 4.06 5.04
N ALA A 10 -6.94 2.91 4.56
CA ALA A 10 -7.46 2.26 3.36
C ALA A 10 -8.86 1.64 3.59
N LEU A 11 -9.09 1.05 4.76
CA LEU A 11 -10.39 0.51 5.16
C LEU A 11 -11.42 1.63 5.30
N ALA A 12 -11.06 2.71 6.00
CA ALA A 12 -11.91 3.89 6.16
C ALA A 12 -12.25 4.55 4.81
N PHE A 13 -11.28 4.61 3.88
CA PHE A 13 -11.50 5.09 2.53
C PHE A 13 -12.51 4.22 1.77
N LEU A 14 -12.39 2.89 1.84
CA LEU A 14 -13.33 1.96 1.19
C LEU A 14 -14.74 2.06 1.76
N THR A 15 -14.89 2.12 3.09
CA THR A 15 -16.20 2.27 3.73
C THR A 15 -16.84 3.61 3.39
N SER A 16 -16.06 4.69 3.37
CA SER A 16 -16.56 6.02 2.98
C SER A 16 -16.94 6.08 1.51
N ALA A 17 -16.16 5.47 0.62
CA ALA A 17 -16.49 5.39 -0.81
C ALA A 17 -17.77 4.58 -1.04
N TYR A 18 -17.93 3.47 -0.33
CA TYR A 18 -19.13 2.65 -0.41
C TYR A 18 -20.38 3.44 0.01
N PHE A 19 -20.33 4.10 1.17
CA PHE A 19 -21.42 4.96 1.62
C PHE A 19 -21.71 6.10 0.64
N PHE A 20 -20.66 6.72 0.10
CA PHE A 20 -20.83 7.78 -0.88
C PHE A 20 -21.53 7.31 -2.15
N ILE A 21 -21.26 6.09 -2.63
CA ILE A 21 -21.87 5.53 -3.84
C ILE A 21 -23.31 5.06 -3.57
N VAL A 22 -23.55 4.40 -2.44
CA VAL A 22 -24.86 3.83 -2.10
C VAL A 22 -25.87 4.91 -1.74
N ASP A 23 -25.48 5.89 -0.93
CA ASP A 23 -26.34 6.99 -0.51
C ASP A 23 -26.27 8.19 -1.46
N PHE A 24 -25.77 8.01 -2.70
CA PHE A 24 -25.76 9.05 -3.74
C PHE A 24 -27.18 9.33 -4.28
N ARG A 25 -28.10 9.71 -3.40
CA ARG A 25 -29.41 10.24 -3.75
C ARG A 25 -29.34 11.75 -3.67
N ILE A 26 -29.49 12.42 -4.80
CA ILE A 26 -29.64 13.88 -4.84
C ILE A 26 -31.01 14.21 -4.27
N THR A 27 -31.02 14.51 -2.97
CA THR A 27 -32.17 15.12 -2.28
C THR A 27 -31.74 16.48 -1.74
N THR A 28 -32.63 17.47 -1.84
CA THR A 28 -32.37 18.88 -1.48
C THR A 28 -32.60 19.16 0.00
N GLU A 29 -32.69 18.11 0.82
CA GLU A 29 -32.76 18.21 2.27
C GLU A 29 -31.42 18.72 2.82
N SER A 30 -31.46 19.74 3.67
CA SER A 30 -30.26 20.35 4.29
C SER A 30 -29.41 19.33 5.05
N ASN A 31 -30.06 18.37 5.71
CA ASN A 31 -29.40 17.26 6.40
C ASN A 31 -28.56 16.39 5.45
N HIS A 32 -29.05 16.16 4.23
CA HIS A 32 -28.36 15.36 3.24
C HIS A 32 -27.13 16.09 2.69
N LEU A 33 -27.21 17.41 2.55
CA LEU A 33 -26.07 18.23 2.14
C LEU A 33 -24.93 18.15 3.17
N ILE A 34 -25.27 18.23 4.46
CA ILE A 34 -24.30 18.12 5.56
C ILE A 34 -23.69 16.72 5.61
N TYR A 35 -24.51 15.68 5.43
CA TYR A 35 -24.04 14.29 5.39
C TYR A 35 -23.04 14.05 4.26
N MET A 36 -23.38 14.52 3.04
CA MET A 36 -22.47 14.45 1.89
C MET A 36 -21.19 15.25 2.10
N GLY A 37 -21.28 16.44 2.73
CA GLY A 37 -20.12 17.25 3.09
C GLY A 37 -19.19 16.53 4.07
N MET A 38 -19.73 15.88 5.10
CA MET A 38 -18.95 15.08 6.05
C MET A 38 -18.29 13.86 5.39
N LEU A 39 -18.98 13.21 4.44
CA LEU A 39 -18.39 12.13 3.66
C LEU A 39 -17.19 12.61 2.82
N ILE A 40 -17.29 13.78 2.19
CA ILE A 40 -16.20 14.36 1.39
C ILE A 40 -15.01 14.75 2.26
N THR A 41 -15.22 15.34 3.45
CA THR A 41 -14.12 15.68 4.36
C THR A 41 -13.44 14.40 4.88
N LEU A 42 -14.22 13.37 5.20
CA LEU A 42 -13.70 12.06 5.62
C LEU A 42 -12.83 11.42 4.51
N MET A 43 -13.31 11.41 3.26
CA MET A 43 -12.53 10.96 2.10
C MET A 43 -11.22 11.74 1.97
N SER A 44 -11.25 13.06 2.12
CA SER A 44 -10.05 13.92 2.00
C SER A 44 -9.00 13.59 3.05
N ILE A 45 -9.42 13.38 4.30
CA ILE A 45 -8.52 12.98 5.39
C ILE A 45 -7.93 11.59 5.13
N CYS A 46 -8.71 10.66 4.59
CA CYS A 46 -8.23 9.33 4.20
C CYS A 46 -7.18 9.39 3.08
N ILE A 47 -7.36 10.27 2.08
CA ILE A 47 -6.38 10.48 1.00
C ILE A 47 -5.07 11.04 1.56
N LEU A 48 -5.15 12.03 2.45
CA LEU A 48 -3.97 12.58 3.15
C LEU A 48 -3.22 11.49 3.92
N GLY A 49 -3.94 10.61 4.63
CA GLY A 49 -3.36 9.46 5.34
C GLY A 49 -2.62 8.49 4.42
N ILE A 50 -3.16 8.24 3.22
CA ILE A 50 -2.52 7.40 2.20
C ILE A 50 -1.25 8.08 1.64
N ILE A 51 -1.33 9.38 1.31
CA ILE A 51 -0.20 10.15 0.74
C ILE A 51 0.97 10.22 1.74
N LEU A 52 0.69 10.49 3.02
CA LEU A 52 1.71 10.53 4.07
C LEU A 52 2.44 9.19 4.25
N ASN A 53 1.74 8.07 4.07
CA ASN A 53 2.34 6.74 4.16
C ASN A 53 2.91 6.22 2.82
N ALA A 54 2.54 6.80 1.68
CA ALA A 54 3.00 6.40 0.35
C ALA A 54 4.54 6.33 0.17
N PRO A 55 5.37 7.30 0.63
CA PRO A 55 6.82 7.22 0.45
C PRO A 55 7.45 6.04 1.21
N TYR A 56 6.83 5.57 2.28
CA TYR A 56 7.30 4.40 3.03
C TYR A 56 7.04 3.09 2.28
N VAL A 57 5.88 2.96 1.63
CA VAL A 57 5.54 1.78 0.81
C VAL A 57 6.47 1.70 -0.41
N PHE A 58 6.76 2.83 -1.06
CA PHE A 58 7.69 2.88 -2.20
C PHE A 58 9.14 2.57 -1.81
N LYS A 59 9.62 3.01 -0.64
CA LYS A 59 10.97 2.65 -0.16
C LYS A 59 11.09 1.17 0.21
N THR A 60 10.03 0.55 0.75
CA THR A 60 10.05 -0.88 1.09
C THR A 60 10.15 -1.78 -0.15
N LYS A 61 9.48 -1.42 -1.26
CA LYS A 61 9.53 -2.21 -2.51
C LYS A 61 10.94 -2.26 -3.12
N ARG A 62 11.77 -1.22 -2.97
CA ARG A 62 13.17 -1.25 -3.41
C ARG A 62 14.04 -2.22 -2.61
N ARG A 63 13.79 -2.39 -1.30
CA ARG A 63 14.52 -3.39 -0.50
C ARG A 63 14.06 -4.82 -0.75
N ALA A 64 12.77 -5.05 -1.03
CA ALA A 64 12.26 -6.38 -1.33
C ALA A 64 12.87 -6.99 -2.61
N LYS A 65 13.10 -6.18 -3.66
CA LYS A 65 13.82 -6.64 -4.87
C LYS A 65 15.31 -6.94 -4.64
N SER A 66 15.94 -6.27 -3.67
CA SER A 66 17.35 -6.54 -3.32
C SER A 66 17.50 -7.86 -2.57
N PHE A 67 16.52 -8.23 -1.74
CA PHE A 67 16.56 -9.49 -1.00
C PHE A 67 16.47 -10.72 -1.91
N THR A 68 15.62 -10.67 -2.95
CA THR A 68 15.58 -11.74 -3.97
C THR A 68 16.88 -11.84 -4.76
N TYR A 69 17.52 -10.72 -5.10
CA TYR A 69 18.80 -10.76 -5.82
C TYR A 69 19.94 -11.33 -4.96
N SER A 70 19.96 -11.00 -3.66
CA SER A 70 20.92 -11.54 -2.69
C SER A 70 20.85 -13.06 -2.60
N SER A 71 19.65 -13.63 -2.53
CA SER A 71 19.46 -15.09 -2.45
C SER A 71 19.95 -15.83 -3.70
N TYR A 72 19.75 -15.26 -4.89
CA TYR A 72 20.28 -15.83 -6.15
C TYR A 72 21.81 -15.68 -6.26
N MET A 73 22.39 -14.58 -5.76
CA MET A 73 23.85 -14.40 -5.81
C MET A 73 24.60 -15.36 -4.88
N GLN A 74 24.06 -15.62 -3.68
CA GLN A 74 24.66 -16.56 -2.72
C GLN A 74 24.79 -17.98 -3.29
N GLN A 75 23.81 -18.43 -4.07
CA GLN A 75 23.83 -19.76 -4.71
C GLN A 75 24.91 -19.86 -5.81
N ARG A 76 25.17 -18.78 -6.56
CA ARG A 76 26.23 -18.76 -7.59
C ARG A 76 27.64 -18.84 -7.00
N ILE A 77 27.88 -18.21 -5.85
CA ILE A 77 29.19 -18.24 -5.17
C ILE A 77 29.45 -19.64 -4.60
N LYS A 78 28.41 -20.30 -4.07
CA LYS A 78 28.51 -21.67 -3.57
C LYS A 78 28.75 -22.70 -4.68
N ASN A 79 28.22 -22.47 -5.88
CA ASN A 79 28.46 -23.39 -7.00
C ASN A 79 29.88 -23.25 -7.59
N LYS A 80 30.48 -22.06 -7.56
CA LYS A 80 31.86 -21.86 -8.03
C LYS A 80 32.89 -22.75 -7.32
N SER A 81 32.70 -23.04 -6.02
CA SER A 81 33.61 -23.93 -5.29
C SER A 81 33.43 -25.40 -5.68
N PHE A 82 32.22 -25.79 -6.13
CA PHE A 82 31.91 -27.14 -6.59
C PHE A 82 32.46 -27.36 -8.01
N ASP A 83 32.27 -26.38 -8.91
CA ASP A 83 32.78 -26.41 -10.28
C ASP A 83 34.32 -26.43 -10.33
N SER A 84 35.00 -25.72 -9.40
CA SER A 84 36.46 -25.78 -9.28
C SER A 84 36.99 -27.13 -8.77
N GLN A 85 36.20 -27.87 -8.00
CA GLN A 85 36.56 -29.22 -7.55
C GLN A 85 36.32 -30.28 -8.64
N LEU A 86 35.40 -30.02 -9.58
CA LEU A 86 35.07 -30.92 -10.68
C LEU A 86 35.89 -30.69 -11.97
N GLY A 87 36.82 -29.73 -11.97
CA GLY A 87 37.74 -29.50 -13.08
C GLY A 87 37.06 -29.06 -14.39
N LEU A 88 35.86 -28.48 -14.32
CA LEU A 88 35.08 -28.01 -15.48
C LEU A 88 35.33 -26.53 -15.83
N MET A 89 36.59 -26.08 -15.77
CA MET A 89 37.03 -24.77 -16.29
C MET A 89 37.88 -24.92 -17.53
#